data_AF-A0A9C9XUX4-F1
#
_entry.id   AF-A0A9C9XUX4-F1
#
_cell.length_a   1.000
_cell.length_b   1.000
_cell.length_c   1.000
_cell.angle_alpha   90.00
_cell.angle_beta   90.00
_cell.angle_gamma   90.00
#
_symmetry.space_group_name_H-M   'P 1'
#
loop_
_entity.id
_entity.type
_entity.pdbx_description
1 polymer ?
#
loop_
_entity_poly.entity_id
_entity_poly.type
_entity_poly.pdbx_seq_one_letter_code
_entity_poly.pdbx_strand_id
1 'polypeptide(L)'
;MSPPAHTTDHDHLARICSLFKEAERAIKEIEDIGNELIVPAVNQLRYTGNHLVRYLADPDNKSELFDAEKHCKRATYDAYEAAILYYLNLFHKFKDDYRRVTITTVLPDYPDLCLEVDKARKLIRDNNKSKTRGEFYQQCREHLEVIAGNVKKMDACRDELNKLIKKEWRQLALLVCGVIGAAGAITAIITAACS
;
A
#
# COMPACT_ATOMS: atom_id res chain seq x y z
N MET A 1 -16.46 -35.74 18.48
CA MET A 1 -16.63 -34.55 17.64
C MET A 1 -17.86 -34.76 16.79
N SER A 2 -18.93 -34.02 17.06
CA SER A 2 -20.13 -34.05 16.20
C SER A 2 -19.79 -33.46 14.83
N PRO A 3 -20.33 -34.00 13.74
CA PRO A 3 -20.17 -33.40 12.41
C PRO A 3 -20.74 -31.97 12.42
N PRO A 4 -20.11 -31.00 11.75
CA PRO A 4 -20.66 -29.66 11.65
C PRO A 4 -22.04 -29.73 10.98
N ALA A 5 -22.98 -28.93 11.50
CA ALA A 5 -24.36 -28.86 11.04
C ALA A 5 -24.43 -28.72 9.51
N HIS A 6 -25.34 -29.47 8.88
CA HIS A 6 -25.62 -29.38 7.44
C HIS A 6 -25.86 -27.92 7.07
N THR A 7 -24.90 -27.34 6.35
CA THR A 7 -24.96 -25.94 5.92
C THR A 7 -26.02 -25.85 4.83
N THR A 8 -27.03 -25.01 5.05
CA THR A 8 -28.14 -24.87 4.11
C THR A 8 -27.76 -23.93 2.96
N ASP A 9 -28.50 -24.00 1.85
CA ASP A 9 -28.35 -23.01 0.76
C ASP A 9 -28.55 -21.59 1.27
N HIS A 10 -29.47 -21.42 2.22
CA HIS A 10 -29.71 -20.12 2.85
C HIS A 10 -28.45 -19.60 3.55
N ASP A 11 -27.72 -20.46 4.26
CA ASP A 11 -26.47 -20.08 4.94
C ASP A 11 -25.40 -19.65 3.93
N HIS A 12 -25.29 -20.36 2.80
CA HIS A 12 -24.38 -20.00 1.72
C HIS A 12 -24.74 -18.65 1.10
N LEU A 13 -26.02 -18.43 0.76
CA LEU A 13 -26.48 -17.16 0.20
C LEU A 13 -26.27 -15.99 1.18
N ALA A 14 -26.49 -16.20 2.47
CA ALA A 14 -26.21 -15.22 3.50
C ALA A 14 -24.72 -14.88 3.58
N ARG A 15 -23.84 -15.89 3.53
CA ARG A 15 -22.38 -15.68 3.46
C ARG A 15 -21.96 -14.92 2.20
N ILE A 16 -22.47 -15.30 1.03
CA ILE A 16 -22.19 -14.62 -0.24
C ILE A 16 -22.58 -13.14 -0.14
N CYS A 17 -23.78 -12.84 0.38
CA CYS A 17 -24.25 -11.46 0.57
C CYS A 17 -23.30 -10.66 1.48
N SER A 18 -22.86 -11.26 2.59
CA SER A 18 -21.89 -10.62 3.50
C SER A 18 -20.54 -10.35 2.81
N LEU A 19 -19.98 -11.37 2.13
CA LEU A 19 -18.70 -11.27 1.43
C LEU A 19 -18.77 -10.30 0.24
N PHE A 20 -19.89 -10.24 -0.47
CA PHE A 20 -20.11 -9.31 -1.58
C PHE A 20 -20.08 -7.86 -1.08
N LYS A 21 -20.79 -7.56 0.01
CA LYS A 21 -20.77 -6.23 0.64
C LYS A 21 -19.38 -5.83 1.16
N GLU A 22 -18.62 -6.79 1.64
CA GLU A 22 -17.24 -6.55 2.06
C GLU A 22 -16.33 -6.22 0.86
N ALA A 23 -16.46 -6.98 -0.22
CA ALA A 23 -15.74 -6.71 -1.46
C ALA A 23 -16.09 -5.33 -2.05
N GLU A 24 -17.38 -4.97 -2.10
CA GLU A 24 -17.82 -3.64 -2.54
C GLU A 24 -17.20 -2.52 -1.70
N ARG A 25 -17.19 -2.69 -0.37
CA ARG A 25 -16.56 -1.72 0.53
C ARG A 25 -15.07 -1.59 0.27
N ALA A 26 -14.36 -2.71 0.14
CA ALA A 26 -12.93 -2.73 -0.15
C ALA A 26 -12.61 -2.05 -1.49
N ILE A 27 -13.41 -2.31 -2.53
CA ILE A 27 -13.28 -1.63 -3.83
C ILE A 27 -13.48 -0.13 -3.67
N LYS A 28 -14.53 0.28 -2.95
CA LYS A 28 -14.85 1.69 -2.75
C LYS A 28 -13.77 2.45 -1.99
N GLU A 29 -13.22 1.84 -0.94
CA GLU A 29 -12.11 2.40 -0.17
C GLU A 29 -10.90 2.71 -1.08
N ILE A 30 -10.64 1.89 -2.08
CA ILE A 30 -9.50 2.09 -2.99
C ILE A 30 -9.77 3.13 -4.06
N GLU A 31 -10.99 3.18 -4.58
CA GLU A 31 -11.42 4.25 -5.48
C GLU A 31 -11.18 5.62 -4.82
N ASP A 32 -11.46 5.73 -3.51
CA ASP A 32 -11.25 6.97 -2.77
C ASP A 32 -9.75 7.29 -2.54
N ILE A 33 -8.88 6.28 -2.51
CA ILE A 33 -7.43 6.44 -2.30
C ILE A 33 -6.68 6.79 -3.60
N GLY A 34 -7.00 6.10 -4.70
CA GLY A 34 -6.24 6.16 -5.95
C GLY A 34 -6.99 6.72 -7.14
N ASN A 35 -8.31 6.92 -7.02
CA ASN A 35 -9.22 7.32 -8.11
C ASN A 35 -9.15 6.38 -9.34
N GLU A 36 -8.76 5.13 -9.13
CA GLU A 36 -8.66 4.09 -10.15
C GLU A 36 -9.58 2.91 -9.81
N LEU A 37 -10.33 2.46 -10.81
CA LEU A 37 -11.18 1.29 -10.69
C LEU A 37 -10.32 0.01 -10.70
N ILE A 38 -10.47 -0.81 -9.67
CA ILE A 38 -9.78 -2.11 -9.60
C ILE A 38 -10.53 -3.15 -10.45
N VAL A 39 -10.28 -3.10 -11.76
CA VAL A 39 -10.88 -3.99 -12.77
C VAL A 39 -10.83 -5.48 -12.37
N PRO A 40 -9.72 -6.03 -11.81
CA PRO A 40 -9.69 -7.41 -11.35
C PRO A 40 -10.76 -7.73 -10.31
N ALA A 41 -10.92 -6.89 -9.29
CA ALA A 41 -11.89 -7.10 -8.21
C ALA A 41 -13.34 -7.03 -8.72
N VAL A 42 -13.65 -6.06 -9.59
CA VAL A 42 -14.96 -5.94 -10.24
C VAL A 42 -15.27 -7.18 -11.08
N ASN A 43 -14.27 -7.70 -11.79
CA ASN A 43 -14.43 -8.91 -12.60
C ASN A 43 -14.73 -10.14 -11.74
N GLN A 44 -14.16 -10.23 -10.52
CA GLN A 44 -14.52 -11.29 -9.58
C GLN A 44 -15.99 -11.19 -9.15
N LEU A 45 -16.50 -9.99 -8.85
CA LEU A 45 -17.93 -9.81 -8.53
C LEU A 45 -18.85 -10.16 -9.70
N ARG A 46 -18.42 -9.88 -10.93
CA ARG A 46 -19.13 -10.33 -12.14
C ARG A 46 -19.20 -11.86 -12.21
N TYR A 47 -18.13 -12.57 -11.87
CA TYR A 47 -18.15 -14.03 -11.79
C TYR A 47 -19.04 -14.54 -10.66
N THR A 48 -19.04 -13.90 -9.49
CA THR A 48 -20.00 -14.20 -8.43
C THR A 48 -21.44 -14.15 -8.96
N GLY A 49 -21.80 -13.09 -9.67
CA GLY A 49 -23.13 -12.95 -10.26
C GLY A 49 -23.46 -14.07 -11.26
N ASN A 50 -22.50 -14.48 -12.10
CA ASN A 50 -22.66 -15.58 -13.05
C ASN A 50 -22.97 -16.90 -12.33
N HIS A 51 -22.21 -17.24 -11.29
CA HIS A 51 -22.44 -18.43 -10.48
C HIS A 51 -23.81 -18.41 -9.79
N LEU A 52 -24.23 -17.26 -9.25
CA LEU A 52 -25.57 -17.11 -8.67
C LEU A 52 -26.69 -17.32 -9.69
N VAL A 53 -26.56 -16.79 -10.90
CA VAL A 53 -27.55 -17.01 -11.98
C VAL A 53 -27.61 -18.48 -12.38
N ARG A 54 -26.47 -19.18 -12.47
CA ARG A 54 -26.43 -20.62 -12.76
C ARG A 54 -27.07 -21.45 -11.67
N TYR A 55 -26.81 -21.13 -10.41
CA TYR A 55 -27.46 -21.75 -9.27
C TYR A 55 -28.99 -21.57 -9.30
N LEU A 56 -29.47 -20.37 -9.64
CA LEU A 56 -30.91 -20.11 -9.75
C LEU A 56 -31.57 -20.88 -10.89
N ALA A 57 -30.82 -21.18 -11.96
CA ALA A 57 -31.30 -21.98 -13.09
C ALA A 57 -31.26 -23.49 -12.80
N ASP A 58 -30.31 -23.95 -11.98
CA ASP A 58 -30.16 -25.34 -11.55
C ASP A 58 -29.81 -25.39 -10.04
N PRO A 59 -30.83 -25.34 -9.16
CA PRO A 59 -30.61 -25.33 -7.72
C PRO A 59 -29.97 -26.59 -7.17
N ASP A 60 -29.97 -27.71 -7.90
CA ASP A 60 -29.32 -28.95 -7.46
C ASP A 60 -27.79 -28.85 -7.57
N ASN A 61 -27.29 -27.97 -8.43
CA ASN A 61 -25.86 -27.69 -8.55
C ASN A 61 -25.34 -26.76 -7.44
N LYS A 62 -25.22 -27.30 -6.22
CA LYS A 62 -24.73 -26.55 -5.04
C LYS A 62 -23.30 -26.01 -5.19
N SER A 63 -22.51 -26.56 -6.12
CA SER A 63 -21.11 -26.13 -6.33
C SER A 63 -20.99 -24.65 -6.73
N GLU A 64 -22.01 -24.13 -7.42
CA GLU A 64 -22.09 -22.73 -7.84
C GLU A 64 -22.09 -21.76 -6.64
N LEU A 65 -22.71 -22.13 -5.51
CA LEU A 65 -22.70 -21.31 -4.29
C LEU A 65 -21.29 -21.22 -3.69
N PHE A 66 -20.54 -22.33 -3.69
CA PHE A 66 -19.15 -22.33 -3.19
C PHE A 66 -18.23 -21.50 -4.08
N ASP A 67 -18.41 -21.55 -5.39
CA ASP A 67 -17.60 -20.77 -6.32
C ASP A 67 -17.95 -19.28 -6.26
N ALA A 68 -19.22 -18.93 -6.10
CA ALA A 68 -19.64 -17.56 -5.80
C ALA A 68 -18.97 -17.00 -4.53
N GLU A 69 -18.92 -17.77 -3.43
CA GLU A 69 -18.20 -17.38 -2.21
C GLU A 69 -16.71 -17.13 -2.48
N LYS A 70 -16.05 -18.04 -3.23
CA LYS A 70 -14.62 -17.90 -3.58
C LYS A 70 -14.37 -16.62 -4.39
N HIS A 71 -15.25 -16.30 -5.32
CA HIS A 71 -15.13 -15.09 -6.13
C HIS A 71 -15.31 -13.82 -5.29
N CYS A 72 -16.25 -13.76 -4.34
CA CYS A 72 -16.33 -12.62 -3.41
C CYS A 72 -15.05 -12.45 -2.60
N LYS A 73 -14.52 -13.54 -2.01
CA LYS A 73 -13.26 -13.51 -1.25
C LYS A 73 -12.07 -13.01 -2.09
N ARG A 74 -12.00 -13.47 -3.35
CA ARG A 74 -10.98 -13.00 -4.30
C ARG A 74 -11.18 -11.54 -4.67
N ALA A 75 -12.41 -11.06 -4.81
CA ALA A 75 -12.69 -9.65 -5.07
C ALA A 75 -12.12 -8.77 -3.94
N THR A 76 -12.41 -9.12 -2.68
CA THR A 76 -11.88 -8.42 -1.51
C THR A 76 -10.35 -8.46 -1.44
N TYR A 77 -9.75 -9.62 -1.72
CA TYR A 77 -8.30 -9.75 -1.78
C TYR A 77 -7.68 -8.86 -2.87
N ASP A 78 -8.20 -8.93 -4.09
CA ASP A 78 -7.68 -8.18 -5.25
C ASP A 78 -7.77 -6.66 -4.99
N ALA A 79 -8.82 -6.22 -4.31
CA ALA A 79 -8.94 -4.87 -3.79
C ALA A 79 -7.80 -4.58 -2.80
N TYR A 80 -7.75 -5.24 -1.64
CA TYR A 80 -6.76 -4.91 -0.62
C TYR A 80 -5.30 -5.05 -1.08
N GLU A 81 -5.00 -6.00 -1.99
CA GLU A 81 -3.71 -6.12 -2.64
C GLU A 81 -3.34 -4.83 -3.40
N ALA A 82 -4.26 -4.31 -4.22
CA ALA A 82 -4.04 -3.06 -4.94
C ALA A 82 -3.78 -1.88 -3.99
N ALA A 83 -4.54 -1.80 -2.89
CA ALA A 83 -4.35 -0.79 -1.85
C ALA A 83 -2.96 -0.87 -1.20
N ILE A 84 -2.53 -2.08 -0.83
CA ILE A 84 -1.21 -2.32 -0.24
C ILE A 84 -0.10 -1.94 -1.23
N LEU A 85 -0.23 -2.31 -2.51
CA LEU A 85 0.74 -1.95 -3.54
C LEU A 85 0.86 -0.44 -3.73
N TYR A 86 -0.27 0.28 -3.68
CA TYR A 86 -0.28 1.74 -3.70
C TYR A 86 0.52 2.34 -2.53
N TYR A 87 0.25 1.92 -1.29
CA TYR A 87 0.98 2.43 -0.13
C TYR A 87 2.46 2.01 -0.11
N LEU A 88 2.79 0.81 -0.60
CA LEU A 88 4.18 0.39 -0.79
C LEU A 88 4.93 1.31 -1.76
N ASN A 89 4.28 1.76 -2.84
CA ASN A 89 4.85 2.72 -3.77
C ASN A 89 5.05 4.10 -3.11
N LEU A 90 4.09 4.59 -2.31
CA LEU A 90 4.26 5.83 -1.55
C LEU A 90 5.43 5.74 -0.55
N PHE A 91 5.56 4.61 0.14
CA PHE A 91 6.68 4.34 1.02
C PHE A 91 8.02 4.34 0.28
N HIS A 92 8.10 3.70 -0.89
CA HIS A 92 9.30 3.72 -1.73
C HIS A 92 9.66 5.14 -2.18
N LYS A 93 8.68 5.92 -2.65
CA LYS A 93 8.91 7.33 -3.00
C LYS A 93 9.47 8.13 -1.82
N PHE A 94 8.91 7.97 -0.62
CA PHE A 94 9.45 8.63 0.57
C PHE A 94 10.91 8.21 0.85
N LYS A 95 11.23 6.92 0.76
CA LYS A 95 12.61 6.44 0.93
C LYS A 95 13.56 7.10 -0.05
N ASP A 96 13.15 7.23 -1.30
CA ASP A 96 13.96 7.83 -2.35
C ASP A 96 14.13 9.34 -2.14
N ASP A 97 13.05 10.04 -1.77
CA ASP A 97 13.05 11.49 -1.49
C ASP A 97 14.04 11.85 -0.37
N TYR A 98 14.10 11.02 0.69
CA TYR A 98 14.86 11.31 1.91
C TYR A 98 16.09 10.43 2.11
N ARG A 99 16.56 9.71 1.07
CA ARG A 99 17.70 8.78 1.15
C ARG A 99 19.02 9.38 1.67
N ARG A 100 19.16 10.71 1.66
CA ARG A 100 20.36 11.44 2.11
C ARG A 100 20.19 12.11 3.47
N VAL A 101 19.02 11.99 4.08
CA VAL A 101 18.66 12.64 5.34
C VAL A 101 18.58 11.60 6.46
N THR A 102 19.06 11.95 7.65
CA THR A 102 18.86 11.12 8.84
C THR A 102 17.41 11.22 9.33
N ILE A 103 16.53 10.40 8.78
CA ILE A 103 15.07 10.42 9.04
C ILE A 103 14.74 10.28 10.53
N THR A 104 15.52 9.50 11.28
CA THR A 104 15.32 9.25 12.72
C THR A 104 15.41 10.49 13.61
N THR A 105 15.95 11.60 13.09
CA THR A 105 15.93 12.89 13.79
C THR A 105 14.54 13.52 13.89
N VAL A 106 13.65 13.19 12.95
CA VAL A 106 12.27 13.69 12.87
C VAL A 106 11.27 12.59 13.22
N LEU A 107 11.57 11.36 12.81
CA LEU A 107 10.71 10.19 12.98
C LEU A 107 11.50 9.06 13.68
N PRO A 108 11.61 9.08 15.02
CA PRO A 108 12.48 8.16 15.76
C PRO A 108 12.16 6.67 15.56
N ASP A 109 10.88 6.32 15.38
CA ASP A 109 10.37 4.96 15.16
C ASP A 109 10.49 4.49 13.70
N TYR A 110 11.19 5.23 12.83
CA TYR A 110 11.34 4.90 11.41
C TYR A 110 11.88 3.48 11.12
N PRO A 111 12.86 2.93 11.87
CA PRO A 111 13.28 1.55 11.67
C PRO A 111 12.16 0.53 11.90
N ASP A 112 11.33 0.72 12.93
CA ASP A 112 10.20 -0.16 13.24
C ASP A 112 9.11 -0.05 12.17
N LEU A 113 8.84 1.16 11.68
CA LEU A 113 7.93 1.37 10.55
C LEU A 113 8.40 0.62 9.29
N CYS A 114 9.71 0.58 9.03
CA CYS A 114 10.27 -0.18 7.91
C CYS A 114 10.01 -1.69 8.06
N LEU A 115 10.14 -2.24 9.27
CA LEU A 115 9.87 -3.64 9.55
C LEU A 115 8.40 -3.99 9.31
N GLU A 116 7.47 -3.15 9.74
CA GLU A 116 6.04 -3.36 9.49
C GLU A 116 5.68 -3.31 8.01
N VAL A 117 6.28 -2.38 7.26
CA VAL A 117 6.11 -2.29 5.80
C VAL A 117 6.66 -3.55 5.10
N ASP A 118 7.79 -4.07 5.56
CA ASP A 118 8.38 -5.30 5.00
C ASP A 118 7.53 -6.54 5.27
N LYS A 119 6.79 -6.60 6.40
CA LYS A 119 5.80 -7.65 6.65
C LYS A 119 4.66 -7.60 5.63
N ALA A 120 4.10 -6.41 5.36
CA ALA A 120 3.06 -6.24 4.34
C ALA A 120 3.56 -6.63 2.94
N ARG A 121 4.80 -6.25 2.58
CA ARG A 121 5.43 -6.66 1.32
C ARG A 121 5.57 -8.18 1.23
N LYS A 122 5.99 -8.83 2.32
CA LYS A 122 6.12 -10.29 2.38
C LYS A 122 4.78 -10.97 2.17
N LEU A 123 3.71 -10.50 2.83
CA LEU A 123 2.36 -11.04 2.64
C LEU A 123 1.95 -11.05 1.16
N ILE A 124 2.11 -9.93 0.45
CA ILE A 124 1.75 -9.85 -0.97
C ILE A 124 2.61 -10.78 -1.81
N ARG A 125 3.94 -10.75 -1.63
CA ARG A 125 4.86 -11.60 -2.39
C ARG A 125 4.55 -13.09 -2.25
N ASP A 126 4.26 -13.53 -1.03
CA ASP A 126 4.08 -14.94 -0.72
C ASP A 126 2.70 -15.44 -1.21
N ASN A 127 1.72 -14.55 -1.41
CA ASN A 127 0.36 -14.89 -1.83
C ASN A 127 0.02 -14.60 -3.32
N ASN A 128 0.84 -13.84 -4.03
CA ASN A 128 0.61 -13.42 -5.43
C ASN A 128 0.39 -14.60 -6.41
N LYS A 129 0.87 -15.81 -6.09
CA LYS A 129 0.75 -17.01 -6.95
C LYS A 129 -0.23 -18.07 -6.45
N SER A 130 -0.93 -17.84 -5.34
CA SER A 130 -1.79 -18.89 -4.77
C SER A 130 -3.18 -18.93 -5.40
N LYS A 131 -3.64 -20.12 -5.78
CA LYS A 131 -5.07 -20.36 -6.12
C LYS A 131 -6.01 -20.07 -4.94
N THR A 132 -5.46 -20.05 -3.73
CA THR A 132 -6.15 -19.76 -2.47
C THR A 132 -5.96 -18.32 -2.00
N ARG A 133 -5.46 -17.39 -2.83
CA ARG A 133 -5.22 -15.99 -2.40
C ARG A 133 -6.42 -15.32 -1.71
N GLY A 134 -7.64 -15.64 -2.15
CA GLY A 134 -8.87 -15.17 -1.54
C GLY A 134 -9.04 -15.60 -0.07
N GLU A 135 -8.33 -16.60 0.44
CA GLU A 135 -8.37 -17.00 1.85
C GLU A 135 -7.65 -16.01 2.76
N PHE A 136 -6.76 -15.17 2.20
CA PHE A 136 -5.92 -14.24 2.95
C PHE A 136 -6.48 -12.81 3.01
N TYR A 137 -7.69 -12.57 2.48
CA TYR A 137 -8.28 -11.23 2.40
C TYR A 137 -8.35 -10.51 3.76
N GLN A 138 -8.62 -11.24 4.85
CA GLN A 138 -8.65 -10.67 6.20
C GLN A 138 -7.27 -10.20 6.66
N GLN A 139 -6.22 -10.99 6.39
CA GLN A 139 -4.84 -10.60 6.69
C GLN A 139 -4.43 -9.36 5.88
N CYS A 140 -4.87 -9.27 4.62
CA CYS A 140 -4.62 -8.08 3.80
C CYS A 140 -5.18 -6.82 4.45
N ARG A 141 -6.37 -6.88 5.06
CA ARG A 141 -6.95 -5.73 5.75
C ARG A 141 -6.10 -5.24 6.92
N GLU A 142 -5.64 -6.16 7.78
CA GLU A 142 -4.80 -5.82 8.93
C GLU A 142 -3.49 -5.15 8.47
N HIS A 143 -2.84 -5.72 7.45
CA HIS A 143 -1.63 -5.16 6.87
C HIS A 143 -1.86 -3.82 6.17
N LEU A 144 -3.03 -3.64 5.53
CA LEU A 144 -3.42 -2.38 4.90
C LEU A 144 -3.56 -1.25 5.92
N GLU A 145 -4.23 -1.50 7.05
CA GLU A 145 -4.41 -0.50 8.10
C GLU A 145 -3.05 -0.06 8.68
N VAL A 146 -2.14 -1.01 8.92
CA VAL A 146 -0.79 -0.73 9.40
C VAL A 146 0.02 0.08 8.39
N ILE A 147 0.07 -0.32 7.12
CA ILE A 147 0.88 0.39 6.12
C ILE A 147 0.31 1.79 5.83
N ALA A 148 -1.01 1.94 5.75
CA ALA A 148 -1.66 3.22 5.54
C ALA A 148 -1.36 4.19 6.70
N GLY A 149 -1.46 3.71 7.95
CA GLY A 149 -1.11 4.48 9.13
C GLY A 149 0.36 4.92 9.13
N ASN A 150 1.27 4.01 8.76
CA ASN A 150 2.71 4.30 8.70
C ASN A 150 3.04 5.32 7.61
N VAL A 151 2.48 5.17 6.41
CA VAL A 151 2.67 6.15 5.32
C VAL A 151 2.11 7.51 5.70
N LYS A 152 0.96 7.57 6.38
CA LYS A 152 0.40 8.84 6.89
C LYS A 152 1.32 9.54 7.89
N LYS A 153 1.92 8.78 8.82
CA LYS A 153 2.94 9.33 9.75
C LYS A 153 4.13 9.91 8.98
N MET A 154 4.65 9.16 8.00
CA MET A 154 5.77 9.60 7.18
C MET A 154 5.44 10.87 6.40
N ASP A 155 4.23 10.95 5.83
CA ASP A 155 3.76 12.12 5.09
C ASP A 155 3.71 13.37 5.98
N ALA A 156 3.21 13.23 7.21
CA ALA A 156 3.18 14.31 8.21
C ALA A 156 4.59 14.84 8.59
N CYS A 157 5.64 14.02 8.43
CA CYS A 157 7.01 14.41 8.73
C CYS A 157 7.74 15.06 7.54
N ARG A 158 7.16 15.06 6.33
CA ARG A 158 7.82 15.57 5.11
C ARG A 158 8.30 17.00 5.25
N ASP A 159 7.51 17.88 5.84
CA ASP A 159 7.86 19.29 5.98
C ASP A 159 9.10 19.52 6.85
N GLU A 160 9.20 18.80 7.96
CA GLU A 160 10.38 18.88 8.84
C GLU A 160 11.61 18.30 8.16
N LEU A 161 11.49 17.17 7.45
CA LEU A 161 12.59 16.60 6.67
C LEU A 161 13.04 17.54 5.53
N ASN A 162 12.10 18.21 4.87
CA ASN A 162 12.39 19.21 3.84
C ASN A 162 13.14 20.42 4.42
N LYS A 163 12.90 20.81 5.67
CA LYS A 163 13.68 21.85 6.35
C LYS A 163 15.14 21.41 6.58
N LEU A 164 15.38 20.14 6.93
CA LEU A 164 16.73 19.60 7.08
C LEU A 164 17.50 19.66 5.75
N ILE A 165 16.87 19.22 4.65
CA ILE A 165 17.44 19.33 3.30
C ILE A 165 17.82 20.78 3.01
N LYS A 166 16.87 21.73 3.17
CA LYS A 166 17.13 23.16 2.91
C LYS A 166 18.28 23.72 3.75
N LYS A 167 18.42 23.28 5.00
CA LYS A 167 19.50 23.69 5.89
C LYS A 167 20.87 23.21 5.37
N GLU A 168 20.98 21.95 4.95
CA GLU A 168 22.21 21.39 4.38
C GLU A 168 22.61 22.13 3.09
N TRP A 169 21.67 22.39 2.19
CA TRP A 169 21.93 23.15 0.96
C TRP A 169 22.42 24.57 1.24
N ARG A 170 21.84 25.27 2.22
CA ARG A 170 22.29 26.60 2.63
C ARG A 170 23.72 26.57 3.17
N GLN A 171 24.05 25.57 4.00
CA GLN A 171 25.40 25.40 4.55
C GLN A 171 26.43 25.13 3.45
N LEU A 172 26.09 24.25 2.49
CA LEU A 172 26.94 23.97 1.34
C LEU A 172 27.15 25.22 0.47
N ALA A 173 26.08 25.96 0.17
CA ALA A 173 26.17 27.18 -0.61
C ALA A 173 27.07 28.24 0.06
N LEU A 174 26.94 28.43 1.38
CA LEU A 174 27.81 29.34 2.13
C LEU A 174 29.27 28.92 2.08
N LEU A 175 29.56 27.62 2.21
CA LEU A 175 30.92 27.09 2.14
C LEU A 175 31.54 27.30 0.74
N VAL A 176 30.79 27.00 -0.33
CA VAL A 176 31.24 27.20 -1.71
C VAL A 176 31.49 28.68 -2.00
N CYS A 177 30.55 29.57 -1.63
CA CYS A 177 30.75 31.02 -1.77
C CYS A 177 31.97 31.51 -0.99
N GLY A 178 32.21 30.98 0.21
CA GLY A 178 33.39 31.31 1.01
C GLY A 178 34.71 30.91 0.33
N VAL A 179 34.77 29.70 -0.25
CA VAL A 179 35.95 29.22 -0.98
C VAL A 179 36.20 30.06 -2.25
N ILE A 180 35.15 30.35 -3.03
CA ILE A 180 35.26 31.19 -4.23
C ILE A 180 35.72 32.61 -3.85
N GLY A 181 35.15 33.19 -2.80
CA GLY A 181 35.54 34.50 -2.29
C GLY A 181 37.01 34.56 -1.86
N ALA A 182 37.48 33.54 -1.13
CA ALA A 182 38.89 33.43 -0.72
C ALA A 182 39.84 33.30 -1.92
N ALA A 183 39.51 32.47 -2.92
CA ALA A 183 40.31 32.32 -4.13
C ALA A 183 40.39 33.61 -4.96
N GLY A 184 39.28 34.35 -5.06
CA GLY A 184 39.24 35.66 -5.72
C GLY A 184 40.13 36.68 -5.02
N ALA A 185 40.10 36.72 -3.68
CA ALA A 185 40.95 37.62 -2.90
C ALA A 185 42.45 37.30 -3.08
N ILE A 186 42.84 36.02 -3.06
CA ILE A 186 44.23 35.59 -3.29
C ILE A 186 44.70 36.02 -4.69
N THR A 187 43.87 35.81 -5.70
CA THR A 187 44.19 36.19 -7.08
C THR A 187 44.38 37.71 -7.19
N ALA A 188 43.50 38.51 -6.57
CA ALA A 188 43.63 39.97 -6.57
C ALA A 188 44.92 40.44 -5.89
N ILE A 189 45.32 39.80 -4.78
CA ILE A 189 46.58 40.11 -4.08
C ILE A 189 47.79 39.80 -4.97
N ILE A 190 47.82 38.64 -5.63
CA ILE A 190 48.91 38.25 -6.53
C ILE A 190 49.02 39.24 -7.69
N THR A 191 47.90 39.59 -8.33
CA THR A 191 47.90 40.56 -9.44
C THR A 191 48.39 41.93 -9.00
N ALA A 192 47.94 42.42 -7.84
CA ALA A 192 48.38 43.70 -7.29
C ALA A 192 49.88 43.72 -6.92
N ALA A 193 50.44 42.59 -6.48
CA ALA A 193 51.86 42.48 -6.15
C ALA A 193 52.78 42.36 -7.40
N CYS A 194 52.23 41.94 -8.54
CA CYS A 194 52.96 41.82 -9.81
C CYS A 194 52.80 43.05 -10.73
N SER A 195 52.03 44.06 -10.30
CA SER A 195 51.80 45.34 -11.00
C SER A 195 52.75 46.42 -10.49
#